data_AF-A0A3R6MF03-F1
#
_entry.id   AF-A0A3R6MF03-F1
#
_cell.length_a   1.000
_cell.length_b   1.000
_cell.length_c   1.000
_cell.angle_alpha   90.00
_cell.angle_beta   90.00
_cell.angle_gamma   90.00
#
_symmetry.space_group_name_H-M   'P 1'
#
loop_
_entity.id
_entity.type
_entity.pdbx_description
1 polymer ?
#
loop_
_entity_poly.entity_id
_entity_poly.type
_entity_poly.pdbx_seq_one_letter_code
_entity_poly.pdbx_strand_id
1 'polypeptide(L)'
;MKTTEVKSFADVDTSELKQPIICVFNRPDDYPDKCVARLFEGAAPTNIIITRNTVEEIREDITKRFPAMLPFGRNREDHKSVVESWI
;
A
#
# COMPACT_ATOMS: atom_id res chain seq x y z
N MET A 1 -8.75 11.98 -9.70
CA MET A 1 -7.28 12.17 -9.59
C MET A 1 -6.61 11.07 -10.39
N LYS A 2 -5.57 11.35 -11.18
CA LYS A 2 -4.85 10.31 -11.94
C LYS A 2 -3.92 9.55 -11.01
N THR A 3 -3.99 8.22 -11.02
CA THR A 3 -3.08 7.35 -10.26
C THR A 3 -1.64 7.48 -10.78
N THR A 4 -0.70 7.56 -9.86
CA THR A 4 0.74 7.57 -10.11
C THR A 4 1.31 6.27 -9.56
N GLU A 5 1.67 5.37 -10.46
CA GLU A 5 2.42 4.17 -10.11
C GLU A 5 3.92 4.52 -10.00
N VAL A 6 4.51 4.23 -8.86
CA VAL A 6 5.95 4.40 -8.60
C VAL A 6 6.62 3.04 -8.45
N LYS A 7 7.94 2.99 -8.60
CA LYS A 7 8.67 1.73 -8.46
C LYS A 7 8.77 1.33 -7.00
N SER A 8 9.10 2.24 -6.11
CA SER A 8 9.20 2.02 -4.66
C SER A 8 8.61 3.19 -3.89
N PHE A 9 8.14 2.95 -2.66
CA PHE A 9 7.83 4.06 -1.76
C PHE A 9 9.06 4.89 -1.37
N ALA A 10 10.28 4.38 -1.62
CA ALA A 10 11.51 5.16 -1.54
C ALA A 10 11.58 6.29 -2.58
N ASP A 11 10.84 6.19 -3.70
CA ASP A 11 10.79 7.21 -4.75
C ASP A 11 9.76 8.32 -4.45
N VAL A 12 9.14 8.29 -3.27
CA VAL A 12 8.06 9.20 -2.87
C VAL A 12 8.50 10.00 -1.66
N ASP A 13 8.41 11.33 -1.78
CA ASP A 13 8.55 12.22 -0.64
C ASP A 13 7.30 12.10 0.24
N THR A 14 7.49 11.58 1.45
CA THR A 14 6.43 11.43 2.46
C THR A 14 6.67 12.31 3.68
N SER A 15 7.58 13.28 3.61
CA SER A 15 7.97 14.12 4.75
C SER A 15 6.80 14.94 5.32
N GLU A 16 5.87 15.34 4.45
CA GLU A 16 4.68 16.13 4.79
C GLU A 16 3.47 15.27 5.21
N LEU A 17 3.56 13.94 5.11
CA LEU A 17 2.49 13.04 5.56
C LEU A 17 2.49 12.97 7.08
N LYS A 18 1.34 13.22 7.70
CA LYS A 18 1.17 13.22 9.16
C LYS A 18 0.80 11.84 9.67
N GLN A 19 -0.02 11.13 8.90
CA GLN A 19 -0.50 9.80 9.23
C GLN A 19 -0.49 8.93 7.96
N PRO A 20 0.70 8.53 7.46
CA PRO A 20 0.79 7.63 6.32
C PRO A 20 0.20 6.27 6.71
N ILE A 21 -0.68 5.74 5.86
CA ILE A 21 -1.22 4.38 5.98
C ILE A 21 -1.05 3.70 4.62
N ILE A 22 -0.57 2.46 4.61
CA ILE A 22 -0.41 1.69 3.37
C ILE A 22 -1.35 0.49 3.41
N CYS A 23 -2.29 0.41 2.49
CA CYS A 23 -3.20 -0.74 2.37
C CYS A 23 -2.75 -1.64 1.22
N VAL A 24 -2.59 -2.93 1.50
CA VAL A 24 -2.09 -3.94 0.57
C VAL A 24 -3.25 -4.81 0.07
N PHE A 25 -3.33 -4.94 -1.24
CA PHE A 25 -4.35 -5.69 -1.94
C PHE A 25 -3.71 -6.80 -2.78
N ASN A 26 -4.27 -8.01 -2.71
CA ASN A 26 -3.92 -9.11 -3.59
C ASN A 26 -4.93 -9.19 -4.73
N ARG A 27 -4.49 -8.89 -5.96
CA ARG A 27 -5.28 -8.98 -7.20
C ARG A 27 -6.65 -8.30 -7.08
N PRO A 28 -6.69 -6.99 -6.77
CA PRO A 28 -7.95 -6.25 -6.77
C PRO A 28 -8.52 -6.17 -8.19
N ASP A 29 -9.82 -5.89 -8.31
CA ASP A 29 -10.53 -5.95 -9.59
C ASP A 29 -9.94 -4.99 -10.67
N ASP A 30 -9.30 -3.89 -10.26
CA ASP A 30 -8.62 -2.93 -11.12
C ASP A 30 -7.18 -3.35 -11.52
N TYR A 31 -6.60 -4.34 -10.83
CA TYR A 31 -5.28 -4.92 -11.13
C TYR A 31 -5.32 -6.45 -10.93
N PRO A 32 -6.05 -7.20 -11.76
CA PRO A 32 -6.32 -8.63 -11.53
C PRO A 32 -5.06 -9.51 -11.56
N ASP A 33 -4.00 -9.05 -12.22
CA ASP A 33 -2.74 -9.79 -12.39
C ASP A 33 -1.64 -9.37 -11.39
N LYS A 34 -1.91 -8.41 -10.50
CA LYS A 34 -0.89 -7.82 -9.62
C LYS A 34 -1.36 -7.70 -8.17
N CYS A 35 -0.39 -7.67 -7.26
CA CYS A 35 -0.60 -7.14 -5.92
C CYS A 35 -0.38 -5.62 -5.96
N VAL A 36 -1.16 -4.87 -5.19
CA VAL A 36 -1.13 -3.40 -5.18
C VAL A 36 -1.01 -2.92 -3.75
N ALA A 37 -0.08 -2.00 -3.47
CA ALA A 37 -0.08 -1.24 -2.24
C ALA A 37 -0.48 0.19 -2.55
N ARG A 38 -1.44 0.73 -1.80
CA ARG A 38 -1.96 2.09 -1.98
C ARG A 38 -1.63 2.93 -0.75
N LEU A 39 -1.11 4.12 -0.96
CA LEU A 39 -0.78 5.07 0.11
C LEU A 39 -1.97 5.96 0.44
N PHE A 40 -2.20 6.16 1.73
CA PHE A 40 -3.25 7.01 2.31
C PHE A 40 -2.63 8.00 3.30
N GLU A 41 -3.28 9.14 3.48
CA GLU A 41 -3.07 10.08 4.58
C GLU A 41 -4.30 10.04 5.48
N GLY A 42 -4.19 9.37 6.62
CA GLY A 42 -5.34 9.00 7.45
C GLY A 42 -6.36 8.19 6.64
N ALA A 43 -7.61 8.67 6.58
CA ALA A 43 -8.67 8.03 5.80
C ALA A 43 -8.71 8.46 4.32
N ALA A 44 -7.88 9.42 3.90
CA ALA A 44 -7.93 9.97 2.55
C ALA A 44 -6.96 9.23 1.61
N PRO A 45 -7.43 8.74 0.44
CA PRO A 45 -6.54 8.11 -0.54
C PRO A 45 -5.63 9.15 -1.19
N THR A 46 -4.35 8.81 -1.35
CA THR A 46 -3.45 9.54 -2.26
C THR A 46 -3.57 8.98 -3.68
N ASN A 47 -2.79 9.52 -4.63
CA ASN A 47 -2.65 8.94 -5.96
C ASN A 47 -1.50 7.95 -6.08
N ILE A 48 -0.72 7.72 -5.02
CA ILE A 48 0.49 6.90 -5.09
C ILE A 48 0.15 5.42 -4.88
N ILE A 49 0.62 4.59 -5.81
CA ILE A 49 0.58 3.13 -5.69
C ILE A 49 1.94 2.52 -6.02
N ILE A 50 2.19 1.32 -5.49
CA ILE A 50 3.18 0.38 -6.05
C ILE A 50 2.45 -0.89 -6.48
N THR A 51 2.93 -1.52 -7.55
CA THR A 51 2.47 -2.85 -7.96
C THR A 51 3.60 -3.87 -7.92
N ARG A 52 3.28 -5.11 -7.59
CA ARG A 52 4.19 -6.26 -7.54
C ARG A 52 3.50 -7.54 -7.96
N ASN A 53 4.25 -8.62 -8.15
CA ASN A 53 3.68 -9.92 -8.48
C ASN A 53 3.21 -10.66 -7.21
N THR A 54 3.87 -10.40 -6.08
CA THR A 54 3.60 -11.02 -4.79
C THR A 54 3.35 -9.98 -3.70
N VAL A 55 2.69 -10.40 -2.62
CA VAL A 55 2.49 -9.56 -1.43
C VAL A 55 3.82 -9.39 -0.69
N GLU A 56 4.67 -10.41 -0.71
CA GLU A 56 5.98 -10.42 -0.05
C GLU A 56 6.89 -9.33 -0.59
N GLU A 57 6.93 -9.12 -1.92
CA GLU A 57 7.68 -8.02 -2.53
C GLU A 57 7.18 -6.63 -2.07
N ILE A 58 5.88 -6.49 -1.78
CA ILE A 58 5.31 -5.25 -1.22
C ILE A 58 5.77 -5.08 0.22
N ARG A 59 5.68 -6.13 1.04
CA ARG A 59 6.12 -6.11 2.45
C ARG A 59 7.58 -5.71 2.58
N GLU A 60 8.45 -6.22 1.71
CA GLU A 60 9.85 -5.86 1.67
C GLU A 60 10.06 -4.37 1.37
N ASP A 61 9.32 -3.81 0.40
CA ASP A 61 9.40 -2.39 0.04
C ASP A 61 8.96 -1.50 1.21
N ILE A 62 7.82 -1.83 1.82
CA ILE A 62 7.28 -1.11 2.99
C ILE A 62 8.27 -1.19 4.15
N THR A 63 8.79 -2.37 4.49
CA THR A 63 9.71 -2.57 5.62
C THR A 63 11.01 -1.78 5.43
N LYS A 64 11.56 -1.75 4.21
CA LYS A 64 12.77 -0.99 3.88
C LYS A 64 12.52 0.51 4.00
N ARG A 65 11.36 1.00 3.56
CA ARG A 65 11.04 2.44 3.53
C ARG A 65 10.50 2.98 4.86
N PHE A 66 9.76 2.17 5.60
CA PHE A 66 9.05 2.52 6.82
C PHE A 66 9.28 1.44 7.88
N PRO A 67 10.52 1.32 8.43
CA PRO A 67 10.88 0.23 9.33
C PRO A 67 10.11 0.20 10.66
N ALA A 68 9.40 1.29 11.00
CA ALA A 68 8.59 1.40 12.21
C ALA A 68 7.10 1.03 12.00
N MET A 69 6.64 0.91 10.75
CA MET A 69 5.26 0.51 10.49
C MET A 69 5.07 -0.98 10.78
N LEU A 70 3.91 -1.32 11.33
CA LEU A 70 3.55 -2.70 11.62
C LEU A 70 2.37 -3.15 10.76
N PRO A 71 2.37 -4.40 10.28
CA PRO A 71 1.25 -4.95 9.53
C PRO A 71 0.09 -5.29 10.48
N PHE A 72 -1.10 -4.84 10.10
CA PHE A 72 -2.38 -5.23 10.68
C PHE A 72 -3.15 -6.05 9.66
N GLY A 73 -3.41 -7.31 9.99
CA GLY A 73 -4.17 -8.21 9.12
C GLY A 73 -5.58 -7.70 8.86
N ARG A 74 -6.14 -8.10 7.71
CA ARG A 74 -7.50 -7.74 7.32
C ARG A 74 -8.56 -8.07 8.39
N ASN A 75 -9.62 -7.29 8.39
CA ASN A 75 -10.89 -7.63 9.00
C ASN A 75 -11.73 -8.52 8.06
N ARG A 76 -12.71 -9.22 8.62
CA ARG A 76 -13.74 -9.97 7.88
C ARG A 76 -14.61 -9.03 7.03
N GLU A 77 -14.83 -7.81 7.48
CA GLU A 77 -15.64 -6.80 6.79
C GLU A 77 -14.89 -6.11 5.64
N ASP A 78 -13.56 -6.22 5.59
CA ASP A 78 -12.78 -5.65 4.51
C ASP A 78 -13.10 -6.31 3.17
N HIS A 79 -12.88 -5.55 2.09
CA HIS A 79 -12.99 -6.09 0.75
C HIS A 79 -12.12 -7.35 0.57
N LYS A 80 -12.60 -8.34 -0.20
CA LYS A 80 -11.95 -9.65 -0.34
C LYS A 80 -10.48 -9.59 -0.76
N SER A 81 -10.08 -8.56 -1.50
CA SER A 81 -8.71 -8.37 -1.97
C SER A 81 -7.77 -7.76 -0.92
N VAL A 82 -8.29 -7.15 0.15
CA VAL A 82 -7.46 -6.60 1.23
C VAL A 82 -6.73 -7.74 1.94
N VAL A 83 -5.43 -7.57 2.11
CA VAL A 83 -4.57 -8.50 2.83
C VAL A 83 -4.26 -7.94 4.22
N GLU A 84 -3.76 -6.70 4.24
CA GLU A 84 -3.26 -6.04 5.45
C GLU A 84 -3.14 -4.53 5.22
N SER A 85 -3.05 -3.80 6.33
CA SER A 85 -2.74 -2.38 6.37
C SER A 85 -1.51 -2.14 7.24
N TRP A 86 -0.68 -1.18 6.88
CA TRP A 86 0.54 -0.83 7.60
C TRP A 86 0.40 0.58 8.18
N ILE A 87 0.66 0.70 9.48
CA ILE A 87 0.53 1.92 10.30
C ILE A 87 1.74 2.02 11.22
#